data_AF-A0A964U790-F1
#
_entry.id   AF-A0A964U790-F1
#
_cell.length_a   1.000
_cell.length_b   1.000
_cell.length_c   1.000
_cell.angle_alpha   90.00
_cell.angle_beta   90.00
_cell.angle_gamma   90.00
#
_symmetry.space_group_name_H-M   'P 1'
#
loop_
_entity.id
_entity.type
_entity.pdbx_description
1 polymer ?
#
loop_
_entity_poly.entity_id
_entity_poly.type
_entity_poly.pdbx_seq_one_letter_code
_entity_poly.pdbx_strand_id
1 'polypeptide(L)'
;MDTDDWGDESLGTQSVRDKISSAFSARAKILSKTLRAVKAVSLLVGPIIMGVVSIFLGGQIWPLSALQLAGLFGAVLALAGGIVALATEGDEIDRLDEARQAYDIADSNFETSIHLLEELTDYELSVDRLKSLYFVLNLGRGVLERAIDGGTSDEVSLIDACLLAVQRDLLRALEFNTGDICTIGVYKVRKAESGLNRELHCISAWRSEPCDLQKARVWPEGVGVAGVALSKNDEVVMPDLTDVAAGTAFRLEKPMLKDHDTERYKSLFAVPVTLKSNEQPWGVVIATCDTAGHFGLMGRKGVDPEEAVRAFAGLVALCVASCKKKM
;
A
#
# COMPACT_ATOMS: atom_id res chain seq x y z
N MET A 1 -11.17 13.97 15.76
CA MET A 1 -11.06 12.85 14.80
C MET A 1 -9.82 12.15 15.25
N ASP A 2 -10.05 11.16 16.11
CA ASP A 2 -9.09 10.65 17.07
C ASP A 2 -8.30 9.53 16.41
N THR A 3 -7.15 9.88 15.86
CA THR A 3 -6.11 8.94 15.48
C THR A 3 -5.03 9.08 16.53
N ASP A 4 -5.06 8.24 17.57
CA ASP A 4 -3.93 7.90 18.44
C ASP A 4 -4.42 7.01 19.59
N ASP A 5 -4.69 5.73 19.32
CA ASP A 5 -4.72 4.70 20.39
C ASP A 5 -4.61 3.26 19.84
N TRP A 6 -3.60 2.99 19.00
CA TRP A 6 -3.26 1.60 18.58
C TRP A 6 -1.85 1.19 19.01
N GLY A 7 -1.23 1.96 19.90
CA GLY A 7 0.16 1.76 20.34
C GLY A 7 0.36 0.85 21.55
N ASP A 8 -0.70 0.50 22.30
CA ASP A 8 -0.51 -0.08 23.66
C ASP A 8 -0.75 -1.61 23.74
N GLU A 9 -1.37 -2.24 22.73
CA GLU A 9 -1.57 -3.70 22.75
C GLU A 9 -0.30 -4.51 22.41
N SER A 10 0.63 -3.94 21.63
CA SER A 10 1.89 -4.61 21.26
C SER A 10 2.88 -4.66 22.43
N LEU A 11 2.87 -3.67 23.32
CA LEU A 11 3.70 -3.62 24.53
C LEU A 11 3.29 -4.68 25.56
N GLY A 12 1.99 -4.97 25.66
CA GLY A 12 1.46 -6.00 26.55
C GLY A 12 1.88 -7.41 26.15
N THR A 13 1.84 -7.73 24.86
CA THR A 13 2.18 -9.07 24.34
C THR A 13 3.67 -9.36 24.43
N GLN A 14 4.54 -8.38 24.16
CA GLN A 14 6.00 -8.52 24.36
C GLN A 14 6.35 -8.76 25.84
N SER A 15 5.74 -8.00 26.77
CA SER A 15 5.99 -8.18 28.21
C SER A 15 5.61 -9.57 28.73
N VAL A 16 4.53 -10.16 28.20
CA VAL A 16 4.09 -11.51 28.57
C VAL A 16 5.05 -12.56 27.99
N ARG A 17 5.48 -12.41 26.74
CA ARG A 17 6.46 -13.31 26.08
C ARG A 17 7.79 -13.32 26.83
N ASP A 18 8.29 -12.16 27.26
CA ASP A 18 9.54 -12.04 28.03
C ASP A 18 9.45 -12.66 29.43
N LYS A 19 8.31 -12.51 30.10
CA LYS A 19 8.06 -13.14 31.41
C LYS A 19 7.99 -14.66 31.28
N ILE A 20 7.37 -15.17 30.21
CA ILE A 20 7.30 -16.60 29.95
C ILE A 20 8.68 -17.15 29.59
N SER A 21 9.43 -16.49 28.69
CA SER A 21 10.76 -16.95 28.26
C SER A 21 11.76 -16.96 29.42
N SER A 22 11.76 -15.91 30.25
CA SER A 22 12.63 -15.83 31.43
C SER A 22 12.28 -16.88 32.49
N ALA A 23 11.00 -17.15 32.73
CA ALA A 23 10.56 -18.21 33.63
C ALA A 23 10.95 -19.60 33.11
N PHE A 24 10.82 -19.85 31.80
CA PHE A 24 11.27 -21.10 31.18
C PHE A 24 12.79 -21.25 31.21
N SER A 25 13.57 -20.20 30.92
CA SER A 25 15.03 -20.22 30.99
C SER A 25 15.51 -20.48 32.43
N ALA A 26 14.89 -19.84 33.42
CA ALA A 26 15.20 -20.09 34.83
C ALA A 26 14.93 -21.55 35.24
N ARG A 27 13.77 -22.11 34.85
CA ARG A 27 13.44 -23.52 35.12
C ARG A 27 14.35 -24.48 34.37
N ALA A 28 14.67 -24.20 33.10
CA ALA A 28 15.57 -25.00 32.29
C ALA A 28 17.00 -25.01 32.87
N LYS A 29 17.50 -23.87 33.36
CA LYS A 29 18.79 -23.76 34.04
C LYS A 29 18.83 -24.55 35.35
N ILE A 30 17.73 -24.56 36.11
CA ILE A 30 17.65 -25.37 37.33
C ILE A 30 17.62 -26.86 36.97
N LEU A 31 16.78 -27.27 36.02
CA LEU A 31 16.67 -28.65 35.58
C LEU A 31 17.99 -29.17 35.00
N SER A 32 18.69 -28.37 34.20
CA SER A 32 19.98 -28.75 33.62
C SER A 32 21.06 -28.90 34.69
N LYS A 33 21.12 -28.01 35.69
CA LYS A 33 22.02 -28.15 36.84
C LYS A 33 21.72 -29.42 37.64
N THR A 34 20.45 -29.72 37.91
CA THR A 34 20.07 -30.96 38.61
C THR A 34 20.35 -32.21 37.80
N LEU A 35 20.11 -32.18 36.49
CA LEU A 35 20.39 -33.31 35.60
C LEU A 35 21.90 -33.55 35.47
N ARG A 36 22.70 -32.48 35.36
CA ARG A 36 24.18 -32.55 35.38
C ARG A 36 24.68 -33.11 36.71
N ALA A 37 24.10 -32.69 37.85
CA ALA A 37 24.47 -33.24 39.15
C ALA A 37 24.13 -34.73 39.26
N VAL A 38 22.94 -35.14 38.81
CA VAL A 38 22.52 -36.56 38.80
C VAL A 38 23.41 -37.38 37.87
N LYS A 39 23.67 -36.90 36.64
CA LYS A 39 24.58 -37.55 35.69
C LYS A 39 26.00 -37.65 36.24
N ALA A 40 26.52 -36.59 36.86
CA ALA A 40 27.86 -36.60 37.45
C ALA A 40 27.95 -37.61 38.60
N VAL A 41 26.95 -37.65 39.46
CA VAL A 41 26.86 -38.67 40.52
C VAL A 41 26.78 -40.06 39.90
N SER A 42 25.92 -40.31 38.91
CA SER A 42 25.79 -41.65 38.31
C SER A 42 27.06 -42.09 37.54
N LEU A 43 27.71 -41.16 36.83
CA LEU A 43 28.90 -41.44 36.02
C LEU A 43 30.18 -41.55 36.87
N LEU A 44 30.25 -40.90 38.03
CA LEU A 44 31.40 -41.02 38.92
C LEU A 44 31.24 -42.16 39.94
N VAL A 45 30.05 -42.28 40.55
CA VAL A 45 29.81 -43.26 41.62
C VAL A 45 29.67 -44.68 41.05
N GLY A 46 29.05 -44.86 39.88
CA GLY A 46 28.86 -46.18 39.26
C GLY A 46 30.18 -46.92 39.01
N PRO A 47 31.17 -46.31 38.31
CA PRO A 47 32.47 -46.92 38.09
C PRO A 47 33.25 -47.18 39.39
N ILE A 48 33.13 -46.29 40.39
CA ILE A 48 33.78 -46.49 41.70
C ILE A 48 33.20 -47.71 42.42
N ILE A 49 31.86 -47.83 42.48
CA ILE A 49 31.20 -48.99 43.09
C ILE A 49 31.58 -50.27 42.34
N MET A 50 31.55 -50.28 41.01
CA MET A 50 31.96 -51.44 40.22
C MET A 50 33.43 -51.81 40.44
N GLY A 51 34.32 -50.83 40.51
CA GLY A 51 35.73 -51.01 40.86
C GLY A 51 35.90 -51.67 42.23
N VAL A 52 35.25 -51.12 43.26
CA VAL A 52 35.28 -51.67 44.63
C VAL A 52 34.71 -53.10 44.67
N VAL A 53 33.55 -53.32 44.06
CA VAL A 53 32.87 -54.63 44.03
C VAL A 53 33.74 -55.69 43.34
N SER A 54 34.43 -55.33 42.25
CA SER A 54 35.36 -56.24 41.55
C SER A 54 36.57 -56.65 42.39
N ILE A 55 37.01 -55.79 43.32
CA ILE A 55 38.11 -56.09 44.25
C ILE A 55 37.62 -57.02 45.37
N PHE A 56 36.43 -56.78 45.92
CA PHE A 56 35.93 -57.52 47.09
C PHE A 56 35.25 -58.87 46.76
N LEU A 57 34.54 -59.00 45.62
CA LEU A 57 33.87 -60.26 45.25
C LEU A 57 34.84 -61.34 44.73
N GLY A 58 36.02 -60.96 44.24
CA GLY A 58 36.99 -61.91 43.69
C GLY A 58 37.80 -62.70 44.72
N GLY A 59 37.58 -62.44 46.02
CA GLY A 59 38.47 -62.91 47.08
C GLY A 59 39.79 -62.15 47.04
N GLN A 60 40.31 -61.79 48.22
CA GLN A 60 41.55 -61.02 48.35
C GLN A 60 42.78 -61.92 48.14
N ILE A 61 42.86 -62.55 46.97
CA ILE A 61 43.96 -63.42 46.58
C ILE A 61 44.93 -62.54 45.82
N TRP A 62 46.00 -62.12 46.48
CA TRP A 62 47.10 -61.43 45.80
C TRP A 62 48.03 -62.50 45.22
N PRO A 63 48.43 -62.44 43.92
CA PRO A 63 48.26 -61.36 42.93
C PRO A 63 46.87 -61.25 42.28
N LEU A 64 46.51 -60.03 41.86
CA LEU A 64 45.24 -59.73 41.18
C LEU A 64 45.12 -60.51 39.85
N SER A 65 43.94 -61.04 39.58
CA SER A 65 43.63 -61.72 38.32
C SER A 65 43.55 -60.74 37.14
N ALA A 66 43.82 -61.22 35.92
CA ALA A 66 43.69 -60.42 34.70
C ALA A 66 42.29 -59.79 34.53
N LEU A 67 41.25 -60.46 35.04
CA LEU A 67 39.86 -59.99 34.98
C LEU A 67 39.61 -58.83 35.95
N GLN A 68 40.25 -58.84 37.13
CA GLN A 68 40.23 -57.71 38.08
C GLN A 68 40.99 -56.49 37.53
N LEU A 69 42.13 -56.71 36.87
CA LEU A 69 42.87 -55.65 36.17
C LEU A 69 42.04 -55.03 35.05
N ALA A 70 41.39 -55.84 34.21
CA ALA A 70 40.50 -55.36 33.15
C ALA A 70 39.32 -54.55 33.72
N GLY A 71 38.73 -54.99 34.84
CA GLY A 71 37.67 -54.25 35.53
C GLY A 71 38.13 -52.89 36.06
N LEU A 72 39.32 -52.82 36.66
CA LEU A 72 39.90 -51.56 37.14
C LEU A 72 40.17 -50.58 35.98
N PHE A 73 40.80 -51.05 34.90
CA PHE A 73 41.04 -50.23 33.71
C PHE A 73 39.74 -49.76 33.06
N GLY A 74 38.72 -50.63 32.98
CA GLY A 74 37.39 -50.27 32.49
C GLY A 74 36.73 -49.19 33.35
N ALA A 75 36.84 -49.28 34.67
CA ALA A 75 36.31 -48.27 35.59
C ALA A 75 37.02 -46.91 35.42
N VAL A 76 38.35 -46.90 35.26
CA VAL A 76 39.13 -45.67 35.01
C VAL A 76 38.76 -45.04 33.67
N LEU A 77 38.63 -45.83 32.60
CA LEU A 77 38.21 -45.32 31.28
C LEU A 77 36.78 -44.78 31.29
N ALA A 78 35.85 -45.46 31.98
CA ALA A 78 34.48 -44.98 32.13
C ALA A 78 34.42 -43.65 32.90
N LEU A 79 35.24 -43.49 33.95
CA LEU A 79 35.36 -42.25 34.70
C LEU A 79 35.94 -41.13 33.85
N ALA A 80 37.01 -41.40 33.08
CA ALA A 80 37.59 -40.43 32.16
C ALA A 80 36.59 -40.00 31.06
N GLY A 81 35.86 -40.95 30.48
CA GLY A 81 34.79 -40.67 29.51
C GLY A 81 33.65 -39.85 30.11
N GLY A 82 33.27 -40.13 31.36
CA GLY A 82 32.27 -39.34 32.09
C GLY A 82 32.71 -37.90 32.34
N ILE A 83 33.99 -37.65 32.67
CA ILE A 83 34.53 -36.29 32.84
C ILE A 83 34.51 -35.53 31.51
N VAL A 84 34.92 -36.16 30.41
CA VAL A 84 34.90 -35.52 29.08
C VAL A 84 33.46 -35.18 28.67
N ALA A 85 32.52 -36.10 28.85
CA ALA A 85 31.10 -35.86 28.56
C ALA A 85 30.52 -34.70 29.38
N LEU A 86 30.84 -34.61 30.68
CA LEU A 86 30.42 -33.50 31.53
C LEU A 86 31.04 -32.17 31.13
N ALA A 87 32.28 -32.17 30.64
CA ALA A 87 32.95 -30.97 30.16
C ALA A 87 32.34 -30.44 28.85
N THR A 88 31.84 -31.33 27.98
CA THR A 88 31.23 -30.94 26.68
C THR A 88 29.76 -30.57 26.75
N GLU A 89 28.99 -31.09 27.72
CA GLU A 89 27.55 -30.78 27.90
C GLU A 89 27.27 -29.34 28.41
N GLY A 90 28.32 -28.56 28.69
CA GLY A 90 28.23 -27.18 29.18
C GLY A 90 27.52 -26.21 28.23
N ASP A 91 27.83 -26.32 26.95
CA ASP A 91 27.59 -25.27 25.93
C ASP A 91 26.25 -25.39 25.18
N GLU A 92 25.57 -26.55 25.20
CA GLU A 92 24.43 -26.78 24.30
C GLU A 92 23.22 -25.88 24.59
N ILE A 93 22.96 -25.57 25.86
CA ILE A 93 21.84 -24.71 26.26
C ILE A 93 22.11 -23.25 25.86
N ASP A 94 23.33 -22.77 26.11
CA ASP A 94 23.70 -21.40 25.76
C ASP A 94 23.70 -21.23 24.23
N ARG A 95 24.12 -22.25 23.46
CA ARG A 95 24.02 -22.25 21.99
C ARG A 95 22.58 -22.29 21.49
N LEU A 96 21.68 -23.00 22.16
CA LEU A 96 20.25 -23.01 21.81
C LEU A 96 19.58 -21.67 22.12
N ASP A 97 19.92 -21.03 23.24
CA ASP A 97 19.43 -19.70 23.59
C ASP A 97 20.00 -18.64 22.63
N GLU A 98 21.28 -18.72 22.26
CA GLU A 98 21.90 -17.85 21.24
C GLU A 98 21.24 -18.06 19.86
N ALA A 99 20.98 -19.31 19.45
CA ALA A 99 20.28 -19.61 18.21
C ALA A 99 18.85 -19.06 18.19
N ARG A 100 18.14 -19.11 19.33
CA ARG A 100 16.81 -18.51 19.49
C ARG A 100 16.86 -17.00 19.39
N GLN A 101 17.79 -16.35 20.08
CA GLN A 101 17.95 -14.89 19.99
C GLN A 101 18.30 -14.45 18.57
N ALA A 102 19.21 -15.16 17.90
CA ALA A 102 19.55 -14.91 16.51
C ALA A 102 18.32 -15.08 15.60
N TYR A 103 17.48 -16.09 15.85
CA TYR A 103 16.23 -16.29 15.12
C TYR A 103 15.23 -15.16 15.36
N ASP A 104 14.98 -14.78 16.61
CA ASP A 104 14.04 -13.70 16.96
C ASP A 104 14.50 -12.35 16.36
N ILE A 105 15.82 -12.07 16.35
CA ILE A 105 16.38 -10.88 15.69
C ILE A 105 16.18 -10.96 14.17
N ALA A 106 16.45 -12.12 13.56
CA ALA A 106 16.24 -12.31 12.12
C ALA A 106 14.77 -12.14 11.71
N ASP A 107 13.85 -12.66 12.52
CA ASP A 107 12.40 -12.56 12.30
C ASP A 107 11.94 -11.10 12.38
N SER A 108 12.34 -10.36 13.42
CA SER A 108 12.02 -8.93 13.57
C SER A 108 12.58 -8.05 12.43
N ASN A 109 13.80 -8.37 11.96
CA ASN A 109 14.40 -7.70 10.81
C ASN A 109 13.65 -8.03 9.50
N PHE A 110 13.15 -9.25 9.36
CA PHE A 110 12.36 -9.67 8.21
C PHE A 110 11.03 -8.92 8.14
N GLU A 111 10.29 -8.85 9.26
CA GLU A 111 9.06 -8.06 9.36
C GLU A 111 9.30 -6.58 9.04
N THR A 112 10.36 -6.00 9.62
CA THR A 112 10.74 -4.60 9.34
C THR A 112 11.09 -4.40 7.86
N SER A 113 11.78 -5.37 7.24
CA SER A 113 12.15 -5.30 5.83
C SER A 113 10.92 -5.36 4.92
N ILE A 114 9.92 -6.19 5.25
CA ILE A 114 8.65 -6.24 4.51
C ILE A 114 7.94 -4.89 4.58
N HIS A 115 7.80 -4.32 5.78
CA HIS A 115 7.16 -3.02 5.96
C HIS A 115 7.88 -1.92 5.17
N LEU A 116 9.22 -1.89 5.20
CA LEU A 116 10.00 -0.94 4.43
C LEU A 116 9.83 -1.12 2.92
N LEU A 117 9.73 -2.36 2.42
CA LEU A 117 9.49 -2.64 1.01
C LEU A 117 8.10 -2.15 0.56
N GLU A 118 7.07 -2.32 1.39
CA GLU A 118 5.73 -1.79 1.13
C GLU A 118 5.76 -0.25 1.07
N GLU A 119 6.39 0.42 2.04
CA GLU A 119 6.53 1.87 2.04
C GLU A 119 7.33 2.41 0.85
N LEU A 120 8.41 1.70 0.44
CA LEU A 120 9.18 2.07 -0.74
C LEU A 120 8.34 1.95 -2.02
N THR A 121 7.49 0.92 -2.11
CA THR A 121 6.59 0.73 -3.26
C THR A 121 5.57 1.87 -3.33
N ASP A 122 4.93 2.23 -2.22
CA ASP A 122 4.01 3.38 -2.13
C ASP A 122 4.70 4.70 -2.54
N TYR A 123 5.94 4.89 -2.09
CA TYR A 123 6.73 6.07 -2.40
C TYR A 123 7.08 6.13 -3.89
N GLU A 124 7.52 5.02 -4.49
CA GLU A 124 7.83 4.94 -5.92
C GLU A 124 6.61 5.27 -6.78
N LEU A 125 5.45 4.72 -6.46
CA LEU A 125 4.18 5.03 -7.13
C LEU A 125 3.82 6.52 -6.98
N SER A 126 4.04 7.10 -5.80
CA SER A 126 3.79 8.53 -5.56
C SER A 126 4.72 9.44 -6.36
N VAL A 127 6.01 9.10 -6.43
CA VAL A 127 7.00 9.83 -7.25
C VAL A 127 6.68 9.72 -8.73
N ASP A 128 6.25 8.55 -9.17
CA ASP A 128 5.89 8.31 -10.56
C ASP A 128 4.67 9.14 -10.99
N ARG A 129 3.64 9.22 -10.15
CA ARG A 129 2.48 10.09 -10.36
C ARG A 129 2.85 11.56 -10.43
N LEU A 130 3.69 12.02 -9.49
CA LEU A 130 4.19 13.39 -9.50
C LEU A 130 4.95 13.71 -10.79
N LYS A 131 5.80 12.79 -11.26
CA LYS A 131 6.51 12.93 -12.54
C LYS A 131 5.54 13.01 -13.72
N SER A 132 4.54 12.14 -13.76
CA SER A 132 3.50 12.15 -14.80
C SER A 132 2.71 13.46 -14.80
N LEU A 133 2.30 13.96 -13.63
CA LEU A 133 1.63 15.26 -13.51
C LEU A 133 2.51 16.41 -14.01
N TYR A 134 3.79 16.40 -13.66
CA TYR A 134 4.77 17.36 -14.17
C TYR A 134 4.90 17.31 -15.70
N PHE A 135 4.90 16.11 -16.30
CA PHE A 135 4.91 15.96 -17.75
C PHE A 135 3.62 16.47 -18.41
N VAL A 136 2.44 16.23 -17.81
CA VAL A 136 1.17 16.79 -18.28
C VAL A 136 1.24 18.32 -18.36
N LEU A 137 1.71 18.98 -17.30
CA LEU A 137 1.82 20.43 -17.26
C LEU A 137 2.83 20.96 -18.30
N ASN A 138 3.99 20.31 -18.45
CA ASN A 138 5.00 20.73 -19.42
C ASN A 138 4.58 20.53 -20.88
N LEU A 139 3.99 19.37 -21.20
CA LEU A 139 3.50 19.08 -22.54
C LEU A 139 2.32 20.01 -22.89
N GLY A 140 1.38 20.20 -21.96
CA GLY A 140 0.27 21.14 -22.13
C GLY A 140 0.75 22.57 -22.37
N ARG A 141 1.72 23.04 -21.57
CA ARG A 141 2.40 24.32 -21.78
C ARG A 141 3.04 24.41 -23.18
N GLY A 142 3.77 23.38 -23.62
CA GLY A 142 4.40 23.37 -24.93
C GLY A 142 3.41 23.35 -26.11
N VAL A 143 2.21 22.80 -25.94
CA VAL A 143 1.12 22.93 -26.91
C VAL A 143 0.59 24.37 -26.95
N LEU A 144 0.33 24.96 -25.77
CA LEU A 144 -0.14 26.33 -25.64
C LEU A 144 0.82 27.35 -26.25
N GLU A 145 2.11 27.26 -25.95
CA GLU A 145 3.14 28.17 -26.48
C GLU A 145 3.17 28.13 -28.02
N ARG A 146 3.13 26.93 -28.62
CA ARG A 146 3.09 26.77 -30.08
C ARG A 146 1.80 27.28 -30.70
N ALA A 147 0.66 27.10 -30.04
CA ALA A 147 -0.63 27.59 -30.53
C ALA A 147 -0.73 29.13 -30.47
N ILE A 148 -0.15 29.74 -29.44
CA ILE A 148 -0.05 31.20 -29.31
C ILE A 148 0.77 31.76 -30.46
N ASP A 149 1.97 31.20 -30.69
CA ASP A 149 2.91 31.63 -31.73
C ASP A 149 2.37 31.38 -33.14
N GLY A 150 1.72 30.23 -33.35
CA GLY A 150 1.08 29.83 -34.61
C GLY A 150 -0.24 30.53 -34.93
N GLY A 151 -0.75 31.39 -34.05
CA GLY A 151 -1.96 32.17 -34.36
C GLY A 151 -3.29 31.44 -34.16
N THR A 152 -3.33 30.25 -33.54
CA THR A 152 -4.57 29.47 -33.39
C THR A 152 -5.65 30.24 -32.62
N SER A 153 -6.86 30.32 -33.18
CA SER A 153 -8.02 31.00 -32.59
C SER A 153 -9.16 30.05 -32.19
N ASP A 154 -9.14 28.80 -32.66
CA ASP A 154 -10.15 27.80 -32.29
C ASP A 154 -9.79 27.11 -30.97
N GLU A 155 -10.54 27.43 -29.92
CA GLU A 155 -10.37 26.87 -28.58
C GLU A 155 -10.62 25.35 -28.54
N VAL A 156 -11.53 24.82 -29.37
CA VAL A 156 -11.87 23.39 -29.35
C VAL A 156 -10.72 22.57 -29.93
N SER A 157 -10.23 22.94 -31.11
CA SER A 157 -9.06 22.30 -31.71
C SER A 157 -7.82 22.37 -30.81
N LEU A 158 -7.64 23.47 -30.07
CA LEU A 158 -6.53 23.62 -29.12
C LEU A 158 -6.68 22.70 -27.90
N ILE A 159 -7.88 22.59 -27.34
CA ILE A 159 -8.17 21.67 -26.23
C ILE A 159 -7.96 20.23 -26.68
N ASP A 160 -8.43 19.84 -27.87
CA ASP A 160 -8.22 18.50 -28.43
C ASP A 160 -6.73 18.18 -28.62
N ALA A 161 -5.97 19.12 -29.20
CA ALA A 161 -4.54 18.97 -29.37
C ALA A 161 -3.81 18.86 -28.01
N CYS A 162 -4.25 19.63 -27.01
CA CYS A 162 -3.70 19.57 -25.66
C CYS A 162 -4.01 18.22 -25.01
N LEU A 163 -5.27 17.76 -25.05
CA LEU A 163 -5.67 16.47 -24.51
C LEU A 163 -4.88 15.33 -25.15
N LEU A 164 -4.78 15.32 -26.48
CA LEU A 164 -4.02 14.31 -27.23
C LEU A 164 -2.54 14.29 -26.83
N ALA A 165 -1.93 15.46 -26.65
CA ALA A 165 -0.52 15.56 -26.29
C ALA A 165 -0.24 15.07 -24.87
N VAL A 166 -1.12 15.36 -23.91
CA VAL A 166 -0.93 14.99 -22.50
C VAL A 166 -1.51 13.62 -22.15
N GLN A 167 -2.31 13.02 -23.03
CA GLN A 167 -3.15 11.86 -22.77
C GLN A 167 -2.42 10.77 -21.98
N ARG A 168 -1.30 10.26 -22.50
CA ARG A 168 -0.59 9.13 -21.87
C ARG A 168 -0.15 9.43 -20.44
N ASP A 169 0.45 10.60 -20.23
CA ASP A 169 0.96 11.00 -18.92
C ASP A 169 -0.19 11.40 -17.98
N LEU A 170 -1.31 11.90 -18.52
CA LEU A 170 -2.53 12.19 -17.78
C LEU A 170 -3.19 10.91 -17.26
N LEU A 171 -3.30 9.86 -18.08
CA LEU A 171 -3.84 8.56 -17.65
C LEU A 171 -3.02 7.94 -16.52
N ARG A 172 -1.70 8.08 -16.58
CA ARG A 172 -0.78 7.59 -15.55
C ARG A 172 -0.88 8.41 -14.27
N ALA A 173 -0.97 9.73 -14.37
CA ALA A 173 -1.19 10.60 -13.21
C ALA A 173 -2.56 10.34 -12.53
N LEU A 174 -3.56 9.89 -13.30
CA LEU A 174 -4.87 9.48 -12.81
C LEU A 174 -4.90 8.05 -12.26
N GLU A 175 -3.82 7.26 -12.34
CA GLU A 175 -3.80 5.85 -11.92
C GLU A 175 -4.86 4.97 -12.60
N PHE A 176 -5.20 5.26 -13.86
CA PHE A 176 -6.07 4.35 -14.62
C PHE A 176 -5.30 3.09 -15.01
N ASN A 177 -5.83 1.92 -14.65
CA ASN A 177 -5.23 0.64 -14.96
C ASN A 177 -5.57 0.16 -16.37
N THR A 178 -4.80 -0.81 -16.84
CA THR A 178 -5.09 -1.49 -18.10
C THR A 178 -6.32 -2.38 -17.90
N GLY A 179 -7.48 -1.90 -18.34
CA GLY A 179 -8.76 -2.61 -18.23
C GLY A 179 -9.88 -1.75 -17.66
N ASP A 180 -9.56 -0.65 -16.98
CA ASP A 180 -10.56 0.22 -16.38
C ASP A 180 -11.40 0.92 -17.46
N ILE A 181 -12.70 1.04 -17.21
CA ILE A 181 -13.61 1.80 -18.07
C ILE A 181 -13.63 3.26 -17.61
N CYS A 182 -12.71 4.04 -18.17
CA CYS A 182 -12.52 5.44 -17.78
C CYS A 182 -12.87 6.44 -18.88
N THR A 183 -13.16 7.67 -18.48
CA THR A 183 -13.39 8.81 -19.39
C THR A 183 -12.79 10.07 -18.80
N ILE A 184 -12.16 10.89 -19.63
CA ILE A 184 -11.78 12.27 -19.34
C ILE A 184 -12.50 13.13 -20.37
N GLY A 185 -13.39 14.00 -19.93
CA GLY A 185 -14.21 14.83 -20.82
C GLY A 185 -14.11 16.31 -20.49
N VAL A 186 -14.09 17.14 -21.53
CA VAL A 186 -14.20 18.58 -21.43
C VAL A 186 -15.57 18.98 -21.96
N TYR A 187 -16.34 19.64 -21.10
CA TYR A 187 -17.70 20.08 -21.40
C TYR A 187 -17.75 21.61 -21.42
N LYS A 188 -18.34 22.17 -22.47
CA LYS A 188 -18.55 23.61 -22.63
C LYS A 188 -19.99 23.97 -22.31
N VAL A 189 -20.18 25.09 -21.60
CA VAL A 189 -21.52 25.63 -21.33
C VAL A 189 -22.14 26.15 -22.63
N ARG A 190 -23.39 25.76 -22.88
CA ARG A 190 -24.28 26.32 -23.89
C ARG A 190 -25.61 26.71 -23.24
N LYS A 191 -26.34 27.62 -23.89
CA LYS A 191 -27.72 27.92 -23.51
C LYS A 191 -28.60 26.79 -24.03
N ALA A 192 -29.45 26.23 -23.17
CA ALA A 192 -30.47 25.27 -23.59
C ALA A 192 -31.41 25.90 -24.63
N GLU A 193 -32.04 25.08 -25.47
CA GLU A 193 -33.03 25.55 -26.46
C GLU A 193 -34.23 26.24 -25.80
N SER A 194 -34.55 25.87 -24.56
CA SER A 194 -35.58 26.52 -23.72
C SER A 194 -35.17 27.90 -23.18
N GLY A 195 -33.92 28.31 -23.37
CA GLY A 195 -33.38 29.64 -23.11
C GLY A 195 -33.09 29.99 -21.64
N LEU A 196 -33.73 29.30 -20.68
CA LEU A 196 -33.60 29.59 -19.24
C LEU A 196 -32.47 28.82 -18.57
N ASN A 197 -32.20 27.59 -18.99
CA ASN A 197 -31.24 26.71 -18.34
C ASN A 197 -29.92 26.65 -19.12
N ARG A 198 -28.82 26.44 -18.40
CA ARG A 198 -27.49 26.17 -18.97
C ARG A 198 -27.29 24.67 -19.08
N GLU A 199 -26.63 24.26 -20.15
CA GLU A 199 -26.35 22.86 -20.44
C GLU A 199 -24.89 22.69 -20.84
N LEU A 200 -24.29 21.60 -20.37
CA LEU A 200 -22.92 21.21 -20.67
C LEU A 200 -22.91 20.26 -21.87
N HIS A 201 -22.20 20.65 -22.92
CA HIS A 201 -21.97 19.79 -24.09
C HIS A 201 -20.51 19.34 -24.14
N CYS A 202 -20.31 18.04 -24.29
CA CYS A 202 -18.98 17.48 -24.48
C CYS A 202 -18.37 18.03 -25.78
N ILE A 203 -17.21 18.68 -25.69
CA ILE A 203 -16.49 19.21 -26.85
C ILE A 203 -15.22 18.43 -27.16
N SER A 204 -14.65 17.77 -26.15
CA SER A 204 -13.44 16.96 -26.25
C SER A 204 -13.53 15.85 -25.22
N ALA A 205 -13.08 14.65 -25.56
CA ALA A 205 -12.98 13.57 -24.58
C ALA A 205 -11.97 12.52 -25.00
N TRP A 206 -11.33 11.93 -24.00
CA TRP A 206 -10.70 10.63 -24.10
C TRP A 206 -11.56 9.61 -23.37
N ARG A 207 -11.71 8.41 -23.95
CA ARG A 207 -12.47 7.30 -23.37
C ARG A 207 -11.73 6.00 -23.64
N SER A 208 -11.75 5.08 -22.68
CA SER A 208 -11.27 3.70 -22.92
C SER A 208 -12.12 3.01 -23.99
N GLU A 209 -13.42 3.26 -23.99
CA GLU A 209 -14.34 2.84 -25.04
C GLU A 209 -14.69 4.00 -25.98
N PRO A 210 -14.34 3.91 -27.29
CA PRO A 210 -14.62 4.95 -28.25
C PRO A 210 -16.11 5.29 -28.33
N CYS A 211 -16.42 6.58 -28.30
CA CYS A 211 -17.78 7.09 -28.44
C CYS A 211 -17.76 8.32 -29.33
N ASP A 212 -18.78 8.46 -30.16
CA ASP A 212 -19.01 9.67 -30.94
C ASP A 212 -19.37 10.83 -30.00
N LEU A 213 -18.62 11.93 -30.08
CA LEU A 213 -18.85 13.14 -29.28
C LEU A 213 -20.27 13.71 -29.50
N GLN A 214 -20.85 13.55 -30.68
CA GLN A 214 -22.22 14.00 -30.97
C GLN A 214 -23.28 13.20 -30.19
N LYS A 215 -22.93 12.00 -29.72
CA LYS A 215 -23.78 11.13 -28.90
C LYS A 215 -23.45 11.23 -27.42
N ALA A 216 -22.52 12.10 -27.03
CA ALA A 216 -22.20 12.35 -25.65
C ALA A 216 -23.43 12.94 -24.92
N ARG A 217 -23.58 12.57 -23.64
CA ARG A 217 -24.66 13.07 -22.81
C ARG A 217 -24.52 14.59 -22.64
N VAL A 218 -25.63 15.29 -22.75
CA VAL A 218 -25.76 16.69 -22.35
C VAL A 218 -26.13 16.74 -20.87
N TRP A 219 -25.45 17.58 -20.10
CA TRP A 219 -25.71 17.71 -18.66
C TRP A 219 -26.35 19.06 -18.35
N PRO A 220 -27.63 19.09 -17.94
CA PRO A 220 -28.24 20.30 -17.41
C PRO A 220 -27.50 20.78 -16.16
N GLU A 221 -27.50 22.09 -15.95
CA GLU A 221 -27.02 22.69 -14.71
C GLU A 221 -27.74 22.11 -13.49
N GLY A 222 -26.97 21.79 -12.44
CA GLY A 222 -27.48 21.19 -11.21
C GLY A 222 -27.78 19.69 -11.29
N VAL A 223 -27.68 19.07 -12.47
CA VAL A 223 -28.00 17.65 -12.68
C VAL A 223 -26.74 16.80 -12.83
N GLY A 224 -26.61 15.77 -11.99
CA GLY A 224 -25.44 14.88 -11.95
C GLY A 224 -24.17 15.60 -11.50
N VAL A 225 -23.06 14.86 -11.45
CA VAL A 225 -21.78 15.38 -10.90
C VAL A 225 -21.28 16.60 -11.68
N ALA A 226 -21.30 16.56 -13.01
CA ALA A 226 -20.87 17.68 -13.86
C ALA A 226 -21.79 18.91 -13.73
N GLY A 227 -23.11 18.71 -13.73
CA GLY A 227 -24.08 19.79 -13.61
C GLY A 227 -24.02 20.46 -12.24
N VAL A 228 -23.83 19.69 -11.17
CA VAL A 228 -23.65 20.23 -9.81
C VAL A 228 -22.35 21.03 -9.71
N ALA A 229 -21.24 20.56 -10.29
CA ALA A 229 -19.99 21.31 -10.31
C ALA A 229 -20.14 22.65 -11.05
N LEU A 230 -20.87 22.67 -12.17
CA LEU A 230 -21.22 23.90 -12.89
C LEU A 230 -22.06 24.85 -12.03
N SER A 231 -23.09 24.33 -11.36
CA SER A 231 -24.04 25.15 -10.58
C SER A 231 -23.38 25.77 -9.35
N LYS A 232 -22.57 24.98 -8.63
CA LYS A 232 -21.85 25.44 -7.44
C LYS A 232 -20.64 26.30 -7.75
N ASN A 233 -20.13 26.23 -8.99
CA ASN A 233 -18.80 26.77 -9.33
C ASN A 233 -17.73 26.26 -8.36
N ASP A 234 -17.82 24.98 -8.02
CA ASP A 234 -16.90 24.31 -7.11
C ASP A 234 -16.68 22.88 -7.61
N GLU A 235 -15.57 22.28 -7.20
CA GLU A 235 -15.27 20.91 -7.54
C GLU A 235 -16.23 19.94 -6.85
N VAL A 236 -16.51 18.82 -7.50
CA VAL A 236 -17.37 17.77 -6.97
C VAL A 236 -16.66 16.44 -7.12
N VAL A 237 -16.36 15.82 -5.98
CA VAL A 237 -15.84 14.46 -5.87
C VAL A 237 -16.99 13.53 -5.51
N MET A 238 -17.13 12.44 -6.26
CA MET A 238 -18.06 11.37 -6.00
C MET A 238 -17.30 10.05 -5.94
N PRO A 239 -16.95 9.56 -4.73
CA PRO A 239 -16.17 8.33 -4.59
C PRO A 239 -16.94 7.10 -5.09
N ASP A 240 -18.23 7.02 -4.79
CA ASP A 240 -19.07 5.90 -5.20
C ASP A 240 -20.52 6.35 -5.46
N LEU A 241 -20.91 6.35 -6.73
CA LEU A 241 -22.26 6.67 -7.19
C LEU A 241 -23.27 5.55 -6.87
N THR A 242 -22.79 4.35 -6.51
CA THR A 242 -23.64 3.22 -6.12
C THR A 242 -24.08 3.29 -4.66
N ASP A 243 -23.41 4.10 -3.83
CA ASP A 243 -23.86 4.38 -2.47
C ASP A 243 -25.23 5.06 -2.49
N VAL A 244 -26.16 4.59 -1.65
CA VAL A 244 -27.55 5.05 -1.60
C VAL A 244 -27.63 6.51 -1.13
N ALA A 245 -26.78 6.90 -0.17
CA ALA A 245 -26.78 8.24 0.38
C ALA A 245 -26.28 9.26 -0.66
N ALA A 246 -25.12 8.99 -1.24
CA ALA A 246 -24.52 9.84 -2.27
C ALA A 246 -25.31 9.81 -3.59
N GLY A 247 -25.72 8.62 -4.04
CA GLY A 247 -26.43 8.42 -5.29
C GLY A 247 -27.74 9.18 -5.39
N THR A 248 -28.43 9.46 -4.28
CA THR A 248 -29.70 10.23 -4.31
C THR A 248 -29.48 11.70 -4.70
N ALA A 249 -28.34 12.29 -4.34
CA ALA A 249 -28.03 13.69 -4.64
C ALA A 249 -27.57 13.91 -6.09
N PHE A 250 -27.02 12.87 -6.74
CA PHE A 250 -26.44 12.96 -8.08
C PHE A 250 -27.09 12.03 -9.10
N ARG A 251 -28.15 11.30 -8.72
CA ARG A 251 -28.84 10.36 -9.60
C ARG A 251 -29.45 11.08 -10.78
N LEU A 252 -29.21 10.51 -11.94
CA LEU A 252 -29.91 10.87 -13.15
C LEU A 252 -31.37 10.38 -13.08
N GLU A 253 -32.28 11.21 -13.58
CA GLU A 253 -33.64 10.76 -13.84
C GLU A 253 -33.64 9.62 -14.87
N LYS A 254 -34.62 8.71 -14.78
CA LYS A 254 -34.76 7.55 -15.69
C LYS A 254 -34.51 7.85 -17.18
N PRO A 255 -35.03 8.94 -17.79
CA PRO A 255 -34.79 9.22 -19.21
C PRO A 255 -33.32 9.55 -19.54
N MET A 256 -32.51 9.95 -18.56
CA MET A 256 -31.09 10.27 -18.74
C MET A 256 -30.17 9.10 -18.42
N LEU A 257 -30.65 8.12 -17.65
CA LEU A 257 -29.90 6.93 -17.25
C LEU A 257 -29.87 5.92 -18.40
N LYS A 258 -28.67 5.44 -18.74
CA LYS A 258 -28.46 4.32 -19.66
C LYS A 258 -28.17 3.06 -18.87
N ASP A 259 -28.54 1.89 -19.41
CA ASP A 259 -28.42 0.61 -18.71
C ASP A 259 -26.98 0.30 -18.24
N HIS A 260 -25.98 0.74 -18.99
CA HIS A 260 -24.56 0.52 -18.67
C HIS A 260 -23.95 1.60 -17.76
N ASP A 261 -24.67 2.66 -17.40
CA ASP A 261 -24.10 3.77 -16.62
C ASP A 261 -23.65 3.32 -15.23
N THR A 262 -24.43 2.44 -14.60
CA THR A 262 -24.17 1.96 -13.23
C THR A 262 -22.91 1.11 -13.14
N GLU A 263 -22.53 0.46 -14.24
CA GLU A 263 -21.31 -0.35 -14.30
C GLU A 263 -20.09 0.52 -14.60
N ARG A 264 -20.23 1.54 -15.45
CA ARG A 264 -19.12 2.35 -15.97
C ARG A 264 -18.75 3.58 -15.15
N TYR A 265 -19.71 4.15 -14.44
CA TYR A 265 -19.56 5.44 -13.77
C TYR A 265 -19.76 5.30 -12.27
N LYS A 266 -18.82 4.62 -11.61
CA LYS A 266 -18.86 4.42 -10.15
C LYS A 266 -18.19 5.55 -9.41
N SER A 267 -17.02 5.97 -9.85
CA SER A 267 -16.27 7.08 -9.25
C SER A 267 -16.14 8.22 -10.25
N LEU A 268 -16.41 9.45 -9.82
CA LEU A 268 -16.39 10.64 -10.67
C LEU A 268 -15.74 11.82 -9.96
N PHE A 269 -15.02 12.64 -10.72
CA PHE A 269 -14.51 13.92 -10.25
C PHE A 269 -14.71 14.99 -11.32
N ALA A 270 -15.33 16.10 -10.95
CA ALA A 270 -15.63 17.20 -11.85
C ALA A 270 -15.07 18.52 -11.31
N VAL A 271 -14.37 19.25 -12.19
CA VAL A 271 -13.71 20.52 -11.87
C VAL A 271 -14.24 21.61 -12.81
N PRO A 272 -14.82 22.71 -12.29
CA PRO A 272 -15.25 23.83 -13.11
C PRO A 272 -14.06 24.56 -13.74
N VAL A 273 -14.22 25.00 -14.98
CA VAL A 273 -13.22 25.77 -15.71
C VAL A 273 -13.59 27.26 -15.62
N THR A 274 -12.96 27.97 -14.69
CA THR A 274 -13.16 29.43 -14.51
C THR A 274 -12.06 30.23 -15.18
N LEU A 275 -12.42 31.26 -15.96
CA LEU A 275 -11.44 32.12 -16.65
C LEU A 275 -10.99 33.32 -15.82
N LYS A 276 -11.86 33.79 -14.92
CA LYS A 276 -11.61 34.90 -14.00
C LYS A 276 -12.30 34.59 -12.67
N SER A 277 -11.72 35.08 -11.58
CA SER A 277 -12.32 34.98 -10.24
C SER A 277 -13.72 35.62 -10.24
N ASN A 278 -14.71 34.91 -9.70
CA ASN A 278 -16.12 35.30 -9.60
C ASN A 278 -16.93 35.37 -10.91
N GLU A 279 -16.38 34.91 -12.04
CA GLU A 279 -17.18 34.69 -13.25
C GLU A 279 -17.80 33.29 -13.24
N GLN A 280 -18.92 33.14 -13.94
CA GLN A 280 -19.51 31.83 -14.18
C GLN A 280 -18.49 30.91 -14.90
N PRO A 281 -18.46 29.60 -14.57
CA PRO A 281 -17.61 28.66 -15.30
C PRO A 281 -17.86 28.72 -16.80
N TRP A 282 -16.79 28.69 -17.58
CA TRP A 282 -16.86 28.49 -19.04
C TRP A 282 -17.31 27.07 -19.38
N GLY A 283 -16.95 26.11 -18.54
CA GLY A 283 -17.15 24.69 -18.76
C GLY A 283 -16.81 23.87 -17.52
N VAL A 284 -16.75 22.55 -17.68
CA VAL A 284 -16.37 21.59 -16.64
C VAL A 284 -15.48 20.52 -17.27
N VAL A 285 -14.39 20.17 -16.60
CA VAL A 285 -13.61 18.96 -16.89
C VAL A 285 -14.09 17.87 -15.95
N ILE A 286 -14.36 16.68 -16.47
CA ILE A 286 -14.78 15.53 -15.69
C ILE A 286 -13.89 14.33 -15.97
N ALA A 287 -13.51 13.61 -14.93
CA ALA A 287 -12.95 12.27 -15.01
C ALA A 287 -13.92 11.26 -14.38
N THR A 288 -14.05 10.09 -14.99
CA THR A 288 -14.90 9.01 -14.47
C THR A 288 -14.16 7.68 -14.55
N CYS A 289 -14.48 6.78 -13.62
CA CYS A 289 -13.95 5.42 -13.54
C CYS A 289 -15.05 4.44 -13.09
N ASP A 290 -14.92 3.18 -13.53
CA ASP A 290 -15.78 2.05 -13.15
C ASP A 290 -15.39 1.40 -11.82
N THR A 291 -14.29 1.87 -11.21
CA THR A 291 -13.84 1.47 -9.88
C THR A 291 -14.34 2.46 -8.83
N ALA A 292 -15.13 1.97 -7.86
CA ALA A 292 -15.57 2.78 -6.72
C ALA A 292 -14.38 3.16 -5.83
N GLY A 293 -14.42 4.36 -5.26
CA GLY A 293 -13.33 4.92 -4.46
C GLY A 293 -12.09 5.25 -5.28
N HIS A 294 -12.13 5.26 -6.62
CA HIS A 294 -10.97 5.68 -7.38
C HIS A 294 -10.59 7.15 -7.10
N PHE A 295 -11.61 7.99 -6.91
CA PHE A 295 -11.53 9.37 -6.45
C PHE A 295 -12.09 9.49 -5.01
N GLY A 296 -11.62 10.47 -4.24
CA GLY A 296 -12.12 10.87 -2.93
C GLY A 296 -11.73 9.95 -1.78
N LEU A 297 -10.71 9.12 -1.95
CA LEU A 297 -10.12 8.35 -0.85
C LEU A 297 -9.31 9.26 0.06
N MET A 298 -9.77 9.40 1.30
CA MET A 298 -9.01 10.06 2.36
C MET A 298 -7.80 9.20 2.75
N GLY A 299 -6.64 9.84 2.92
CA GLY A 299 -5.43 9.17 3.43
C GLY A 299 -4.57 8.47 2.37
N ARG A 300 -4.80 8.71 1.07
CA ARG A 300 -3.89 8.27 0.02
C ARG A 300 -2.53 8.98 0.21
N LYS A 301 -1.44 8.21 0.27
CA LYS A 301 -0.08 8.78 0.30
C LYS A 301 0.25 9.34 -1.09
N GLY A 302 0.96 10.46 -1.15
CA GLY A 302 1.46 11.03 -2.39
C GLY A 302 0.53 12.07 -3.02
N VAL A 303 0.47 12.07 -4.36
CA VAL A 303 -0.37 13.00 -5.14
C VAL A 303 -1.69 12.31 -5.46
N ASP A 304 -2.78 12.97 -5.12
CA ASP A 304 -4.13 12.51 -5.41
C ASP A 304 -4.42 12.59 -6.93
N PRO A 305 -5.12 11.60 -7.53
CA PRO A 305 -5.44 11.63 -8.97
C PRO A 305 -6.30 12.85 -9.35
N GLU A 306 -7.04 13.41 -8.39
CA GLU A 306 -7.80 14.66 -8.52
C GLU A 306 -6.91 15.81 -8.96
N GLU A 307 -5.65 15.88 -8.50
CA GLU A 307 -4.71 16.92 -8.91
C GLU A 307 -4.44 16.88 -10.41
N ALA A 308 -4.47 15.70 -11.03
CA ALA A 308 -4.32 15.58 -12.47
C ALA A 308 -5.52 16.16 -13.24
N VAL A 309 -6.74 15.99 -12.72
CA VAL A 309 -7.95 16.60 -13.30
C VAL A 309 -7.95 18.11 -13.08
N ARG A 310 -7.56 18.59 -11.89
CA ARG A 310 -7.41 20.04 -11.59
C ARG A 310 -6.38 20.69 -12.51
N ALA A 311 -5.21 20.06 -12.66
CA ALA A 311 -4.16 20.52 -13.55
C ALA A 311 -4.64 20.58 -15.01
N PHE A 312 -5.35 19.56 -15.47
CA PHE A 312 -5.90 19.56 -16.83
C PHE A 312 -7.01 20.61 -17.02
N ALA A 313 -7.88 20.82 -16.04
CA ALA A 313 -8.86 21.91 -16.05
C ALA A 313 -8.19 23.28 -16.13
N GLY A 314 -7.08 23.48 -15.43
CA GLY A 314 -6.23 24.67 -15.54
C GLY A 314 -5.65 24.86 -16.96
N LEU A 315 -5.16 23.78 -17.59
CA LEU A 315 -4.69 23.82 -18.98
C LEU A 315 -5.82 24.18 -19.95
N VAL A 316 -7.03 23.64 -19.75
CA VAL A 316 -8.22 23.99 -20.54
C VAL A 316 -8.57 25.48 -20.37
N ALA A 317 -8.52 26.00 -19.15
CA ALA A 317 -8.76 27.43 -18.89
C ALA A 317 -7.75 28.31 -19.66
N LEU A 318 -6.47 27.92 -19.68
CA LEU A 318 -5.43 28.61 -20.44
C LEU A 318 -5.65 28.54 -21.96
N CYS A 319 -6.06 27.38 -22.49
CA CYS A 319 -6.42 27.23 -23.90
C CYS A 319 -7.49 28.26 -24.29
N VAL A 320 -8.60 28.29 -23.54
CA VAL A 320 -9.72 29.19 -23.77
C VAL A 320 -9.32 30.66 -23.65
N ALA A 321 -8.58 31.01 -22.60
CA ALA A 321 -8.12 32.38 -22.38
C ALA A 321 -7.21 32.88 -23.52
N SER A 322 -6.34 32.01 -24.05
CA SER A 322 -5.42 32.34 -25.14
C SER A 322 -6.14 32.65 -26.46
N CYS A 323 -7.23 31.94 -26.76
CA CYS A 323 -8.04 32.17 -27.95
C CYS A 323 -8.91 33.42 -27.83
N LYS A 324 -9.48 33.69 -26.65
CA LYS A 324 -10.34 34.87 -26.42
C LYS A 324 -9.61 36.21 -26.51
N LYS A 325 -8.33 36.28 -26.12
CA LYS A 325 -7.55 37.54 -26.17
C LYS A 325 -7.30 38.05 -27.60
N LYS A 326 -7.45 37.18 -28.61
CA LYS A 326 -7.27 37.51 -30.03
C LYS A 326 -8.54 38.01 -30.72
N MET A 327 -9.69 37.96 -30.04
CA MET A 327 -10.97 38.54 -30.49
C MET A 327 -11.14 39.94 -29.91
#